data_AF-A0A059LGZ1-F1
#
_entry.id   AF-A0A059LGZ1-F1
#
_cell.length_a   1.000
_cell.length_b   1.000
_cell.length_c   1.000
_cell.angle_alpha   90.00
_cell.angle_beta   90.00
_cell.angle_gamma   90.00
#
_symmetry.space_group_name_H-M   'P 1'
#
loop_
_entity.id
_entity.type
_entity.pdbx_description
1 polymer ?
#
loop_
_entity_poly.entity_id
_entity_poly.type
_entity_poly.pdbx_seq_one_letter_code
_entity_poly.pdbx_strand_id
1 'polypeptide(L)'
;MAQLLFPQADEQARRDDPAGMNFNSLFKHRLTVVDEADKAWPVQYEGFMSSGQRHYRLTSGWSTLMRTQRVGIGDTLVLERWTRDRFVIHLRIVARPRPQPLPPPSRASSGRLEASRGEGY
;
A
#
# COMPACT_ATOMS: atom_id res chain seq x y z
N MET A 1 8.60 53.29 -8.03
CA MET A 1 8.93 52.47 -9.21
C MET A 1 9.27 51.07 -8.73
N ALA A 2 8.58 50.06 -9.26
CA ALA A 2 8.63 48.68 -8.77
C ALA A 2 9.85 47.93 -9.31
N GLN A 3 10.51 47.15 -8.45
CA GLN A 3 11.28 45.96 -8.85
C GLN A 3 10.92 44.82 -7.91
N LEU A 4 10.16 43.87 -8.45
CA LEU A 4 9.82 42.59 -7.84
C LEU A 4 11.08 41.71 -7.83
N LEU A 5 11.68 41.53 -6.66
CA LEU A 5 12.75 40.57 -6.44
C LEU A 5 12.11 39.24 -5.98
N PHE A 6 11.87 38.34 -6.92
CA PHE A 6 11.46 36.98 -6.63
C PHE A 6 12.58 36.28 -5.82
N PRO A 7 12.28 35.55 -4.74
CA PRO A 7 13.29 34.74 -4.07
C PRO A 7 13.72 33.59 -5.00
N GLN A 8 15.02 33.58 -5.33
CA GLN A 8 15.69 32.46 -6.00
C GLN A 8 15.55 31.19 -5.15
N ALA A 9 14.62 30.32 -5.52
CA ALA A 9 14.44 29.01 -4.92
C ALA A 9 14.78 27.92 -5.97
N ASP A 10 16.02 27.87 -6.44
CA ASP A 10 16.43 26.86 -7.43
C ASP A 10 17.91 26.47 -7.34
N GLU A 11 18.44 26.18 -6.14
CA GLU A 11 19.85 25.73 -6.05
C GLU A 11 20.20 24.67 -4.99
N GLN A 12 19.24 23.96 -4.38
CA GLN A 12 19.57 22.94 -3.36
C GLN A 12 19.01 21.53 -3.53
N ALA A 13 18.39 21.17 -4.67
CA ALA A 13 17.83 19.82 -4.87
C ALA A 13 18.64 18.90 -5.83
N ARG A 14 19.85 19.29 -6.24
CA ARG A 14 20.72 18.50 -7.15
C ARG A 14 21.93 17.85 -6.48
N ARG A 15 21.81 17.46 -5.21
CA ARG A 15 22.86 16.74 -4.50
C ARG A 15 22.30 15.51 -3.81
N ASP A 16 22.17 14.43 -4.59
CA ASP A 16 22.51 13.06 -4.19
C ASP A 16 22.40 12.16 -5.43
N ASP A 17 23.44 12.17 -6.28
CA ASP A 17 23.62 11.16 -7.32
C ASP A 17 24.87 10.35 -6.95
N PRO A 18 24.77 9.33 -6.10
CA PRO A 18 25.87 8.42 -5.89
C PRO A 18 26.02 7.53 -7.13
N ALA A 19 27.18 7.70 -7.76
CA ALA A 19 27.69 6.97 -8.89
C ALA A 19 27.32 5.47 -8.95
N GLY A 20 27.06 5.00 -10.18
CA GLY A 20 27.67 3.76 -10.63
C GLY A 20 26.79 2.51 -10.63
N MET A 21 25.66 2.52 -11.33
CA MET A 21 25.14 1.32 -12.01
C MET A 21 24.46 1.79 -13.29
N ASN A 22 24.97 1.33 -14.44
CA ASN A 22 24.45 1.67 -15.76
C ASN A 22 23.05 1.06 -15.96
N PHE A 23 22.05 1.64 -15.31
CA PHE A 23 20.65 1.52 -15.68
C PHE A 23 20.38 2.70 -16.59
N ASN A 24 20.12 2.44 -17.86
CA ASN A 24 19.66 3.49 -18.78
C ASN A 24 18.28 3.95 -18.28
N SER A 25 18.27 4.95 -17.42
CA SER A 25 17.06 5.58 -16.89
C SER A 25 16.24 6.11 -18.06
N LEU A 26 14.98 5.70 -18.14
CA LEU A 26 14.06 6.10 -19.22
C LEU A 26 13.30 7.36 -18.84
N PHE A 27 12.77 7.39 -17.61
CA PHE A 27 12.05 8.54 -17.09
C PHE A 27 11.99 8.48 -15.57
N LYS A 28 11.72 9.66 -14.99
CA LYS A 28 11.46 9.84 -13.57
C LYS A 28 10.31 10.83 -13.43
N HIS A 29 9.17 10.38 -12.90
CA HIS A 29 7.97 11.19 -12.70
C HIS A 29 7.45 11.10 -11.27
N ARG A 30 6.95 12.22 -10.75
CA ARG A 30 6.26 12.24 -9.46
C ARG A 30 4.82 11.83 -9.67
N LEU A 31 4.39 10.82 -8.93
CA LEU A 31 3.00 10.39 -8.80
C LEU A 31 2.44 10.88 -7.46
N THR A 32 1.15 11.15 -7.45
CA THR A 32 0.35 11.37 -6.25
C THR A 32 -0.50 10.12 -6.03
N VAL A 33 -0.19 9.36 -4.99
CA VAL A 33 -0.96 8.19 -4.60
C VAL A 33 -1.93 8.59 -3.51
N VAL A 34 -3.23 8.42 -3.73
CA VAL A 34 -4.29 8.72 -2.77
C VAL A 34 -4.73 7.42 -2.12
N ASP A 35 -4.75 7.36 -0.80
CA ASP A 35 -5.22 6.16 -0.08
C ASP A 35 -6.74 6.17 0.15
N GLU A 36 -7.26 5.14 0.80
CA GLU A 36 -8.70 5.00 1.14
C GLU A 36 -9.21 6.07 2.12
N ALA A 37 -8.31 6.80 2.80
CA ALA A 37 -8.66 7.90 3.69
C ALA A 37 -8.53 9.27 2.98
N ASP A 38 -8.51 9.28 1.65
CA ASP A 38 -8.31 10.46 0.79
C ASP A 38 -7.01 11.23 1.08
N LYS A 39 -6.03 10.59 1.71
CA LYS A 39 -4.73 11.20 1.97
C LYS A 39 -3.81 11.00 0.78
N ALA A 40 -3.22 12.10 0.33
CA ALA A 40 -2.29 12.13 -0.79
C ALA A 40 -0.83 11.89 -0.35
N TRP A 41 -0.15 11.01 -1.08
CA TRP A 41 1.21 10.59 -0.83
C TRP A 41 2.08 10.82 -2.08
N PRO A 42 3.14 11.63 -1.99
CA PRO A 42 4.07 11.79 -3.09
C PRO A 42 4.89 10.52 -3.25
N VAL A 43 4.84 9.89 -4.42
CA VAL A 43 5.60 8.69 -4.76
C VAL A 43 6.37 8.90 -6.04
N GLN A 44 7.62 8.45 -6.07
CA GLN A 44 8.45 8.51 -7.25
C GLN A 44 8.21 7.30 -8.15
N TYR A 45 7.88 7.55 -9.42
CA TYR A 45 7.74 6.53 -10.46
C TYR A 45 8.89 6.62 -11.44
N GLU A 46 9.58 5.50 -11.65
CA GLU A 46 10.80 5.44 -12.45
C GLU A 46 10.71 4.28 -13.44
N GLY A 47 11.07 4.57 -14.68
CA GLY A 47 11.29 3.56 -15.72
C GLY A 47 12.78 3.45 -15.99
N PHE A 48 13.31 2.23 -16.08
CA PHE A 48 14.72 2.00 -16.42
C PHE A 48 14.89 0.76 -17.27
N MET A 49 15.97 0.74 -18.06
CA MET A 49 16.41 -0.44 -18.80
C MET A 49 17.38 -1.25 -17.95
N SER A 50 17.16 -2.56 -17.86
CA SER A 50 18.10 -3.52 -17.29
C SER A 50 18.08 -4.79 -18.12
N SER A 51 19.27 -5.32 -18.48
CA SER A 51 19.39 -6.55 -19.27
C SER A 51 18.53 -6.58 -20.56
N GLY A 52 18.36 -5.42 -21.21
CA GLY A 52 17.53 -5.28 -22.41
C GLY A 52 16.01 -5.20 -22.16
N GLN A 53 15.55 -5.26 -20.91
CA GLN A 53 14.14 -5.18 -20.52
C GLN A 53 13.79 -3.85 -19.87
N ARG A 54 12.55 -3.40 -20.09
CA ARG A 54 11.97 -2.22 -19.42
C ARG A 54 11.39 -2.62 -18.08
N HIS A 55 11.86 -1.97 -17.02
CA HIS A 55 11.34 -2.13 -15.67
C HIS A 55 10.70 -0.82 -15.21
N TYR A 56 9.61 -0.95 -14.47
CA TYR A 56 8.89 0.16 -13.86
C TYR A 56 8.82 -0.07 -12.36
N ARG A 57 9.16 0.96 -11.58
CA ARG A 57 9.15 0.85 -10.11
C ARG A 57 8.64 2.12 -9.45
N LEU A 58 8.02 1.92 -8.29
CA LEU A 58 7.70 2.97 -7.33
C LEU A 58 8.81 2.99 -6.27
N THR A 59 9.47 4.14 -6.08
CA THR A 59 10.66 4.25 -5.21
C THR A 59 10.39 5.16 -4.01
N SER A 60 10.92 6.38 -4.03
CA SER A 60 10.80 7.33 -2.93
C SER A 60 9.33 7.55 -2.57
N GLY A 61 9.03 7.61 -1.27
CA GLY A 61 7.68 7.75 -0.72
C GLY A 61 6.85 6.46 -0.65
N TRP A 62 7.14 5.45 -1.50
CA TRP A 62 6.38 4.20 -1.53
C TRP A 62 6.50 3.39 -0.23
N SER A 63 7.73 3.23 0.28
CA SER A 63 7.98 2.45 1.50
C SER A 63 7.31 3.08 2.74
N THR A 64 7.31 4.41 2.84
CA THR A 64 6.62 5.15 3.91
C THR A 64 5.12 4.97 3.85
N LEU A 65 4.53 5.02 2.65
CA LEU A 65 3.10 4.75 2.44
C LEU A 65 2.73 3.34 2.90
N MET A 66 3.45 2.31 2.41
CA MET A 66 3.19 0.92 2.78
C MET A 66 3.30 0.67 4.28
N ARG A 67 4.30 1.27 4.94
CA ARG A 67 4.46 1.18 6.40
C ARG A 67 3.33 1.86 7.16
N THR A 68 2.91 3.04 6.72
CA THR A 68 1.81 3.78 7.36
C THR A 68 0.51 2.99 7.27
N GLN A 69 0.25 2.40 6.11
CA GLN A 69 -0.94 1.59 5.86
C GLN A 69 -0.82 0.15 6.41
N ARG A 70 0.30 -0.19 7.06
CA ARG A 70 0.59 -1.51 7.65
C ARG A 70 0.40 -2.67 6.67
N VAL A 71 0.74 -2.45 5.40
CA VAL A 71 0.67 -3.48 4.36
C VAL A 71 1.67 -4.57 4.69
N GLY A 72 1.17 -5.81 4.75
CA GLY A 72 1.96 -7.01 4.97
C GLY A 72 2.20 -7.78 3.68
N ILE A 73 3.10 -8.76 3.77
CA ILE A 73 3.31 -9.70 2.67
C ILE A 73 2.00 -10.44 2.38
N GLY A 74 1.68 -10.46 1.08
CA GLY A 74 0.55 -11.13 0.46
C GLY A 74 -0.77 -10.38 0.54
N ASP A 75 -0.84 -9.24 1.21
CA ASP A 75 -1.95 -8.31 0.98
C ASP A 75 -1.95 -7.89 -0.50
N THR A 76 -3.13 -7.66 -1.05
CA THR A 76 -3.29 -7.27 -2.45
C THR A 76 -3.46 -5.76 -2.54
N LEU A 77 -2.63 -5.11 -3.34
CA LEU A 77 -2.72 -3.68 -3.62
C LEU A 77 -3.45 -3.47 -4.94
N VAL A 78 -4.51 -2.67 -4.91
CA VAL A 78 -5.30 -2.30 -6.08
C VAL A 78 -5.02 -0.84 -6.40
N LEU A 79 -4.49 -0.59 -7.60
CA LEU A 79 -4.16 0.75 -8.09
C LEU A 79 -5.15 1.13 -9.18
N GLU A 80 -5.95 2.16 -8.94
CA GLU A 80 -7.01 2.61 -9.84
C GLU A 80 -6.79 4.06 -10.28
N ARG A 81 -7.11 4.34 -11.53
CA ARG A 81 -7.08 5.69 -12.08
C ARG A 81 -8.45 6.03 -12.66
N TRP A 82 -9.15 6.94 -11.98
CA TRP A 82 -10.45 7.46 -12.38
C TRP A 82 -10.41 8.95 -12.71
N THR A 83 -9.27 9.60 -12.44
CA THR A 83 -9.03 11.02 -12.73
C THR A 83 -8.54 11.26 -14.15
N ARG A 84 -8.82 12.46 -14.66
CA ARG A 84 -8.22 12.97 -15.90
C ARG A 84 -6.72 13.21 -15.76
N ASP A 85 -6.27 13.57 -14.55
CA ASP A 85 -4.86 13.65 -14.23
C ASP A 85 -4.24 12.24 -14.23
N ARG A 86 -3.26 12.05 -15.11
CA ARG A 86 -2.52 10.79 -15.30
C ARG A 86 -1.50 10.51 -14.20
N PHE A 87 -1.20 11.48 -13.36
CA PHE A 87 -0.23 11.35 -12.27
C PHE A 87 -0.89 11.12 -10.91
N VAL A 88 -2.23 11.07 -10.86
CA VAL A 88 -2.98 10.73 -9.65
C VAL A 88 -3.47 9.28 -9.75
N ILE A 89 -3.12 8.47 -8.74
CA ILE A 89 -3.52 7.07 -8.65
C ILE A 89 -4.14 6.84 -7.28
N HIS A 90 -5.24 6.11 -7.22
CA HIS A 90 -5.87 5.73 -5.97
C HIS A 90 -5.47 4.32 -5.60
N LEU A 91 -5.16 4.14 -4.32
CA LEU A 91 -4.68 2.90 -3.74
C LEU A 91 -5.73 2.36 -2.78
N ARG A 92 -6.15 1.13 -3.05
CA ARG A 92 -6.97 0.32 -2.15
C ARG A 92 -6.20 -0.92 -1.71
N ILE A 93 -6.28 -1.27 -0.43
CA ILE A 93 -5.55 -2.40 0.15
C ILE A 93 -6.54 -3.48 0.53
N VAL A 94 -6.45 -4.63 -0.12
CA VAL A 94 -7.25 -5.80 0.19
C VAL A 94 -6.40 -6.73 1.06
N ALA A 95 -6.65 -6.67 2.37
CA ALA A 95 -5.95 -7.49 3.34
C ALA A 95 -6.19 -8.98 3.08
N ARG A 96 -5.17 -9.82 3.30
CA ARG A 96 -5.37 -11.26 3.22
C ARG A 96 -6.37 -11.76 4.26
N PRO A 97 -7.21 -12.75 3.91
CA PRO A 97 -7.98 -13.47 4.90
C PRO A 97 -7.00 -14.15 5.86
N ARG A 98 -6.97 -13.75 7.13
CA ARG A 98 -6.27 -14.49 8.17
C ARG A 98 -7.12 -15.70 8.56
N PRO A 99 -6.55 -16.91 8.66
CA PRO A 99 -7.25 -18.04 9.24
C PRO A 99 -7.72 -17.63 10.64
N GLN A 100 -9.03 -17.57 10.84
CA GLN A 100 -9.59 -17.33 12.17
C GLN A 100 -9.26 -18.55 13.04
N PRO A 101 -8.76 -18.37 14.27
CA PRO A 101 -8.67 -19.47 15.22
C PRO A 101 -10.06 -20.09 15.34
N LEU A 102 -10.16 -21.40 15.09
CA LEU A 102 -11.42 -22.11 15.25
C LEU A 102 -11.97 -21.85 16.66
N PRO A 103 -13.26 -21.51 16.83
CA PRO A 103 -13.83 -21.39 18.15
C PRO A 103 -13.62 -22.72 18.91
N PRO A 104 -13.27 -22.68 20.20
CA PRO A 104 -13.08 -23.91 20.97
C PRO A 104 -14.36 -24.75 20.88
N PRO A 105 -14.25 -26.09 20.78
CA PRO A 105 -15.42 -26.95 20.70
C PRO A 105 -16.30 -26.67 21.92
N SER A 106 -17.53 -26.22 21.65
CA SER A 106 -18.54 -26.00 22.69
C SER A 106 -18.70 -27.32 23.45
N ARG A 107 -18.45 -27.30 24.77
CA ARG A 107 -18.79 -28.41 25.66
C ARG A 107 -20.30 -28.58 25.55
N ALA A 108 -20.74 -29.51 24.70
CA ALA A 108 -22.10 -29.98 24.71
C ALA A 108 -22.43 -30.36 26.16
N SER A 109 -23.32 -29.59 26.77
CA SER A 109 -23.94 -29.91 28.05
C SER A 109 -24.57 -31.27 27.90
N SER A 110 -23.89 -32.29 28.42
CA SER A 110 -24.36 -33.66 28.49
C SER A 110 -25.64 -33.65 29.33
N GLY A 111 -26.78 -33.51 28.65
CA GLY A 111 -28.11 -33.60 29.24
C GLY A 111 -28.24 -34.96 29.89
N ARG A 112 -28.20 -34.98 31.21
CA ARG A 112 -28.50 -36.12 32.06
C ARG A 112 -29.97 -36.48 31.84
N LEU A 113 -30.22 -37.52 31.03
CA LEU A 113 -31.52 -38.16 30.93
C LEU A 113 -31.77 -38.92 32.25
N GLU A 114 -32.47 -38.30 33.18
CA GLU A 114 -33.06 -38.97 34.32
C GLU A 114 -34.37 -39.63 33.87
N ALA A 115 -34.32 -40.94 33.64
CA ALA A 115 -35.49 -41.74 33.29
C ALA A 115 -36.33 -41.97 34.53
N SER A 116 -37.43 -41.23 34.65
CA SER A 116 -38.48 -41.43 35.64
C SER A 116 -39.20 -42.75 35.37
N ARG A 117 -38.88 -43.81 36.13
CA ARG A 117 -39.70 -45.03 36.21
C ARG A 117 -40.95 -44.71 37.05
N GLY A 118 -42.10 -44.64 36.39
CA GLY A 118 -43.39 -44.69 37.07
C GLY A 118 -43.71 -46.12 37.49
N GLU A 119 -43.78 -46.36 38.79
CA GLU A 119 -44.45 -47.52 39.36
C GLU A 119 -45.93 -47.19 39.55
N GLY A 120 -46.81 -48.04 39.02
CA GLY A 120 -48.25 -48.01 39.29
C GLY A 120 -48.72 -49.45 39.49
N TYR A 121 -49.25 -49.71 40.68
CA TYR A 121 -50.04 -50.88 41.04
C TYR A 121 -51.43 -50.40 41.44
#